data_AF-A0A8J3AJF1-F1
#
_entry.id   AF-A0A8J3AJF1-F1
#
_cell.length_a   1.000
_cell.length_b   1.000
_cell.length_c   1.000
_cell.angle_alpha   90.00
_cell.angle_beta   90.00
_cell.angle_gamma   90.00
#
_symmetry.space_group_name_H-M   'P 1'
#
loop_
_entity.id
_entity.type
_entity.pdbx_description
1 polymer ?
#
loop_
_entity_poly.entity_id
_entity_poly.type
_entity_poly.pdbx_seq_one_letter_code
_entity_poly.pdbx_strand_id
1 'polypeptide(L)'
;MSYRLRRNAQEELATQSLKEAVATLEPHESVTLHSDRGCHYRAIEWIELCREARITRSMSGKGNSGDNAACEGFFGRMKNEMYHGFRWDKIEELEHAIQIYIKFHNTQKLRAKTGITIPEYRAKRGYTI
;
A
#
# COMPACT_ATOMS: atom_id res chain seq x y z
N MET A 1 -8.86 -2.39 2.69
CA MET A 1 -7.45 -2.04 2.39
C MET A 1 -6.59 -2.95 3.27
N SER A 2 -5.80 -3.84 2.68
CA SER A 2 -4.88 -4.72 3.42
C SER A 2 -3.51 -4.06 3.54
N TYR A 3 -2.78 -4.30 4.64
CA TYR A 3 -1.39 -3.89 4.81
C TYR A 3 -0.65 -4.93 5.65
N ARG A 4 0.67 -4.96 5.51
CA ARG A 4 1.55 -5.86 6.26
C ARG A 4 2.76 -5.10 6.78
N LEU A 5 3.13 -5.38 8.02
CA LEU A 5 4.34 -4.86 8.65
C LEU A 5 5.33 -6.01 8.86
N ARG A 6 6.60 -5.77 8.55
CA ARG A 6 7.71 -6.65 8.93
C ARG A 6 8.93 -5.83 9.29
N ARG A 7 9.82 -6.46 10.06
CA ARG A 7 11.05 -5.87 10.62
C ARG A 7 12.20 -5.80 9.62
N ASN A 8 12.08 -6.43 8.46
CA ASN A 8 13.11 -6.44 7.42
C ASN A 8 12.49 -6.30 6.01
N ALA A 9 13.21 -5.62 5.12
CA ALA A 9 12.89 -5.53 3.70
C ALA A 9 13.41 -6.79 2.98
N GLN A 10 12.73 -7.92 3.18
CA GLN A 10 13.02 -9.13 2.42
C GLN A 10 12.03 -9.27 1.26
N GLU A 11 12.52 -9.82 0.15
CA GLU A 11 11.81 -10.09 -1.11
C GLU A 11 10.50 -10.86 -0.89
N GLU A 12 10.48 -11.70 0.15
CA GLU A 12 9.32 -12.45 0.64
C GLU A 12 8.13 -11.56 1.03
N LEU A 13 8.35 -10.33 1.49
CA LEU A 13 7.26 -9.45 1.93
C LEU A 13 6.40 -9.00 0.75
N ALA A 14 7.06 -8.58 -0.34
CA ALA A 14 6.37 -8.23 -1.57
C ALA A 14 5.64 -9.48 -2.07
N THR A 15 6.38 -10.57 -2.32
CA THR A 15 5.87 -11.85 -2.86
C THR A 15 4.67 -12.36 -2.09
N GLN A 16 4.74 -12.39 -0.77
CA GLN A 16 3.65 -12.89 0.06
C GLN A 16 2.43 -11.95 0.06
N SER A 17 2.64 -10.63 0.02
CA SER A 17 1.53 -9.67 -0.09
C SER A 17 0.81 -9.80 -1.43
N LEU A 18 1.53 -10.09 -2.52
CA LEU A 18 0.91 -10.38 -3.81
C LEU A 18 0.15 -11.70 -3.80
N LYS A 19 0.71 -12.76 -3.20
CA LYS A 19 -0.01 -14.05 -3.06
C LYS A 19 -1.34 -13.87 -2.35
N GLU A 20 -1.37 -13.08 -1.27
CA GLU A 20 -2.60 -12.79 -0.53
C GLU A 20 -3.57 -11.92 -1.33
N ALA A 21 -3.08 -10.92 -2.06
CA ALA A 21 -3.92 -10.13 -2.94
C ALA A 21 -4.54 -11.00 -4.05
N VAL A 22 -3.74 -11.84 -4.71
CA VAL A 22 -4.19 -12.79 -5.74
C VAL A 22 -5.25 -13.74 -5.18
N ALA A 23 -5.09 -14.22 -3.95
CA ALA A 23 -6.06 -15.11 -3.30
C ALA A 23 -7.43 -14.45 -3.04
N THR A 24 -7.52 -13.12 -3.10
CA THR A 24 -8.79 -12.39 -2.99
C THR A 24 -9.44 -12.07 -4.34
N LEU A 25 -8.79 -12.39 -5.46
CA LEU A 25 -9.30 -12.10 -6.79
C LEU A 25 -10.22 -13.21 -7.29
N GLU A 26 -11.29 -12.80 -7.96
CA GLU A 26 -12.15 -13.74 -8.68
C GLU A 26 -11.45 -14.25 -9.96
N PRO A 27 -11.74 -15.48 -10.44
CA PRO A 27 -11.05 -16.11 -11.59
C PRO A 27 -11.06 -15.31 -12.91
N HIS A 28 -11.94 -14.31 -13.02
CA HIS A 28 -12.14 -13.48 -14.21
C HIS A 28 -11.79 -12.00 -13.96
N GLU A 29 -11.28 -11.66 -12.78
CA GLU A 29 -10.99 -10.29 -12.41
C GLU A 29 -9.70 -9.83 -13.10
N SER A 30 -9.81 -8.78 -13.92
CA SER A 30 -8.63 -8.18 -14.56
C SER A 30 -8.08 -7.08 -13.66
N VAL A 31 -6.93 -7.34 -13.04
CA VAL A 31 -6.28 -6.40 -12.12
C VAL A 31 -5.00 -5.86 -12.74
N THR A 32 -4.84 -4.54 -12.65
CA THR A 32 -3.57 -3.87 -12.96
C THR A 32 -2.82 -3.58 -11.66
N LEU A 33 -1.63 -4.16 -11.52
CA LEU A 33 -0.74 -3.90 -10.40
C LEU A 33 0.23 -2.77 -10.75
N HIS A 34 0.15 -1.67 -10.01
CA HIS A 34 1.10 -0.58 -10.11
C HIS A 34 2.27 -0.83 -9.15
N SER A 35 3.48 -0.94 -9.68
CA SER A 35 4.72 -1.11 -8.90
C SER A 35 5.82 -0.21 -9.42
N ASP A 36 6.75 0.18 -8.54
CA ASP A 36 7.94 0.91 -8.95
C ASP A 36 8.99 -0.05 -9.56
N ARG A 37 10.19 0.49 -9.87
CA ARG A 37 11.30 -0.29 -10.42
C ARG A 37 12.24 -0.84 -9.34
N GLY A 38 11.76 -1.08 -8.12
CA GLY A 38 12.50 -1.77 -7.08
C GLY A 38 13.01 -3.13 -7.54
N CYS A 39 14.13 -3.59 -6.99
CA CYS A 39 14.73 -4.89 -7.34
C CYS A 39 13.75 -6.06 -7.15
N HIS A 40 12.97 -6.03 -6.06
CA HIS A 40 12.00 -7.08 -5.73
C HIS A 40 10.87 -7.23 -6.78
N TYR A 41 10.40 -6.12 -7.38
CA TYR A 41 9.35 -6.17 -8.40
C TYR A 41 9.85 -6.63 -9.79
N ARG A 42 11.17 -6.85 -9.91
CA ARG A 42 11.82 -7.42 -11.10
C ARG A 42 12.30 -8.86 -10.89
N ALA A 43 12.11 -9.43 -9.71
CA ALA A 43 12.46 -10.82 -9.44
C ALA A 43 11.67 -11.76 -10.36
N ILE A 44 12.31 -12.83 -10.84
CA ILE A 44 11.69 -13.78 -11.77
C ILE A 44 10.42 -14.38 -11.16
N GLU A 45 10.49 -14.80 -9.90
CA GLU A 45 9.35 -15.37 -9.16
C GLU A 45 8.16 -14.41 -9.08
N TRP A 46 8.43 -13.10 -8.90
CA TRP A 46 7.39 -12.08 -8.85
C TRP A 46 6.69 -11.89 -10.20
N ILE A 47 7.45 -11.96 -11.29
CA ILE A 47 6.94 -11.82 -12.65
C ILE A 47 6.05 -13.02 -13.01
N GLU A 48 6.49 -14.23 -12.70
CA GLU A 48 5.72 -15.44 -12.96
C GLU A 48 4.43 -15.48 -12.15
N LEU A 49 4.46 -15.11 -10.86
CA LEU A 49 3.26 -15.02 -10.03
C LEU A 49 2.21 -14.06 -10.61
N CYS A 50 2.64 -12.90 -11.12
CA CYS A 50 1.73 -11.97 -11.79
C CYS A 50 1.14 -12.56 -13.08
N ARG A 51 1.94 -13.30 -13.86
CA ARG A 51 1.50 -13.92 -15.12
C ARG A 51 0.46 -15.01 -14.85
N GLU A 52 0.72 -15.88 -13.88
CA GLU A 52 -0.20 -16.95 -13.47
C GLU A 52 -1.55 -16.39 -13.00
N ALA A 53 -1.51 -15.29 -12.23
CA ALA A 53 -2.69 -14.59 -11.75
C ALA A 53 -3.36 -13.68 -12.78
N ARG A 54 -2.88 -13.62 -14.03
CA ARG A 54 -3.36 -12.71 -15.09
C ARG A 54 -3.36 -11.22 -14.69
N ILE A 55 -2.44 -10.84 -13.81
CA ILE A 55 -2.26 -9.46 -13.36
C ILE A 55 -1.43 -8.70 -14.38
N THR A 56 -1.98 -7.59 -14.88
CA THR A 56 -1.24 -6.67 -15.75
C THR A 56 -0.32 -5.81 -14.89
N ARG A 57 0.99 -5.93 -15.07
CA ARG A 57 1.95 -5.08 -14.33
C ARG A 57 2.11 -3.74 -15.06
N SER A 58 1.64 -2.66 -14.45
CA SER A 58 1.97 -1.30 -14.85
C SER A 58 3.19 -0.85 -14.04
N MET A 59 4.33 -0.69 -14.70
CA MET A 59 5.51 -0.08 -14.09
C MET A 59 5.65 1.35 -14.57
N SER A 60 5.77 2.29 -13.64
CA SER A 60 5.96 3.69 -13.97
C SER A 60 7.19 3.89 -14.87
N GLY A 61 7.03 4.73 -15.89
CA GLY A 61 8.13 5.19 -16.75
C GLY A 61 9.21 5.92 -15.94
N LYS A 62 10.43 6.03 -16.48
CA LYS A 62 11.48 6.85 -15.86
C LYS A 62 10.95 8.29 -15.77
N GLY A 63 10.78 8.82 -14.55
CA GLY A 63 10.24 10.16 -14.32
C GLY A 63 8.71 10.27 -14.26
N ASN A 64 7.96 9.15 -14.31
CA ASN A 64 6.51 9.17 -14.16
C ASN A 64 6.09 8.75 -12.74
N SER A 65 6.18 9.70 -11.80
CA SER A 65 5.92 9.48 -10.37
C SER A 65 4.44 9.38 -10.01
N GLY A 66 3.50 9.59 -10.95
CA GLY A 66 2.07 9.67 -10.65
C GLY A 66 1.52 8.47 -9.86
N ASP A 67 1.91 7.26 -10.27
CA ASP A 67 1.44 6.02 -9.65
C ASP A 67 2.08 5.76 -8.26
N ASN A 68 3.34 6.18 -8.06
CA ASN A 68 4.01 6.04 -6.76
C ASN A 68 3.73 7.23 -5.82
N ALA A 69 3.34 8.39 -6.35
CA ALA A 69 3.13 9.63 -5.61
C ALA A 69 2.02 9.49 -4.55
N ALA A 70 1.04 8.62 -4.78
CA ALA A 70 0.02 8.31 -3.78
C ALA A 70 0.62 7.59 -2.56
N CYS A 71 1.44 6.56 -2.80
CA CYS A 71 2.16 5.81 -1.77
C CYS A 71 3.23 6.67 -1.08
N GLU A 72 4.07 7.36 -1.85
CA GLU A 72 5.08 8.30 -1.34
C GLU A 72 4.44 9.40 -0.48
N GLY A 73 3.33 9.98 -0.95
CA GLY A 73 2.59 10.99 -0.21
C GLY A 73 1.97 10.44 1.07
N PHE A 74 1.51 9.20 1.08
CA PHE A 74 1.05 8.52 2.30
C PHE A 74 2.19 8.34 3.30
N PHE A 75 3.31 7.73 2.87
CA PHE A 75 4.45 7.47 3.76
C PHE A 75 5.12 8.74 4.25
N GLY A 76 5.26 9.76 3.40
CA GLY A 76 5.78 11.06 3.79
C GLY A 76 4.93 11.72 4.88
N ARG A 77 3.59 11.68 4.74
CA ARG A 77 2.68 12.16 5.78
C ARG A 77 2.78 11.36 7.07
N MET A 78 2.76 10.02 6.98
CA MET A 78 2.92 9.17 8.17
C MET A 78 4.20 9.51 8.92
N LYS A 79 5.31 9.64 8.20
CA LYS A 79 6.59 9.99 8.82
C LYS A 79 6.52 11.35 9.52
N ASN A 80 5.94 12.36 8.88
CA ASN A 80 5.81 13.69 9.48
C ASN A 80 4.84 13.74 10.67
N GLU A 81 3.74 13.01 10.61
CA GLU A 81 2.65 13.12 11.59
C GLU A 81 2.83 12.23 12.81
N MET A 82 3.50 11.08 12.68
CA MET A 82 3.68 10.15 13.80
C MET A 82 5.11 9.67 14.03
N TYR A 83 6.02 9.74 13.07
CA TYR A 83 7.37 9.19 13.26
C TYR A 83 8.38 10.24 13.72
N HIS A 84 8.47 11.37 13.01
CA HIS A 84 9.41 12.44 13.28
C HIS A 84 9.03 13.18 14.57
N GLY A 85 10.02 13.47 15.42
CA GLY A 85 9.81 14.12 16.72
C GLY A 85 9.48 13.16 17.87
N PHE A 86 9.33 11.86 17.58
CA PHE A 86 9.13 10.82 18.59
C PHE A 86 10.38 9.94 18.71
N ARG A 87 10.68 9.51 19.94
CA ARG A 87 11.71 8.51 20.22
C ARG A 87 11.06 7.15 20.32
N TRP A 88 11.60 6.17 19.60
CA TRP A 88 11.12 4.80 19.56
C TRP A 88 12.19 3.90 20.16
N ASP A 89 12.02 3.50 21.42
CA ASP A 89 13.00 2.67 22.12
C ASP A 89 12.78 1.17 21.84
N LYS A 90 11.54 0.79 21.49
CA LYS A 90 11.19 -0.59 21.10
C LYS A 90 10.53 -0.63 19.72
N ILE A 91 10.85 -1.66 18.96
CA ILE A 91 10.27 -1.88 17.63
C ILE A 91 8.77 -2.13 17.75
N GLU A 92 8.34 -2.82 18.81
CA GLU A 92 6.94 -3.14 19.08
C GLU A 92 6.09 -1.87 19.27
N GLU A 93 6.65 -0.83 19.89
CA GLU A 93 5.98 0.46 20.08
C GLU A 93 5.77 1.16 18.74
N LEU A 94 6.78 1.12 17.86
CA LEU A 94 6.68 1.67 16.52
C LEU A 94 5.68 0.87 15.66
N GLU A 95 5.71 -0.46 15.72
CA GLU A 95 4.76 -1.32 15.03
C GLU A 95 3.31 -1.00 15.45
N HIS A 96 3.07 -0.87 16.75
CA HIS A 96 1.76 -0.51 17.29
C HIS A 96 1.31 0.88 16.85
N ALA A 97 2.21 1.87 16.90
CA ALA A 97 1.91 3.22 16.46
C ALA A 97 1.57 3.29 14.97
N ILE A 98 2.27 2.52 14.12
CA ILE A 98 1.97 2.42 12.69
C ILE A 98 0.57 1.82 12.48
N GLN A 99 0.19 0.77 13.21
CA GLN A 99 -1.14 0.17 13.12
C GLN A 99 -2.24 1.17 13.50
N ILE A 100 -2.05 1.92 14.59
CA ILE A 100 -2.97 2.98 15.02
C ILE A 100 -3.08 4.06 13.94
N TYR A 101 -1.94 4.52 13.41
CA TYR A 101 -1.94 5.58 12.39
C TYR A 101 -2.64 5.14 11.11
N ILE A 102 -2.42 3.90 10.64
CA ILE A 102 -3.09 3.37 9.45
C ILE A 102 -4.61 3.29 9.68
N LYS A 103 -5.05 2.84 10.87
CA LYS A 103 -6.48 2.83 11.22
C LYS A 103 -7.05 4.24 11.20
N PHE A 104 -6.41 5.19 11.88
CA PHE A 104 -6.80 6.60 11.89
C PHE A 104 -6.87 7.19 10.48
N HIS A 105 -5.85 6.97 9.64
CA HIS A 105 -5.79 7.46 8.27
C HIS A 105 -6.97 6.94 7.44
N ASN A 106 -7.30 5.67 7.59
CA ASN A 106 -8.34 5.01 6.79
C ASN A 106 -9.76 5.28 7.27
N THR A 107 -9.98 5.62 8.54
CA THR A 107 -11.34 5.73 9.10
C THR A 107 -11.72 7.12 9.59
N GLN A 108 -10.76 7.92 10.05
CA GLN A 108 -11.04 9.16 10.78
C GLN A 108 -10.41 10.40 10.15
N LYS A 109 -9.31 10.26 9.39
CA LYS A 109 -8.60 11.40 8.82
C LYS A 109 -9.43 12.10 7.75
N LEU A 110 -9.64 13.40 7.92
CA LEU A 110 -10.30 14.24 6.92
C LEU A 110 -9.35 14.55 5.76
N ARG A 111 -9.84 14.41 4.53
CA ARG A 111 -9.10 14.81 3.33
C ARG A 111 -9.12 16.32 3.21
N ALA A 112 -7.95 16.95 3.20
CA ALA A 112 -7.80 18.41 3.15
C ALA A 112 -8.62 19.09 2.03
N LYS A 113 -8.75 18.46 0.85
CA LYS A 113 -9.49 19.00 -0.29
C LYS A 113 -11.02 18.92 -0.16
N THR A 114 -11.54 17.95 0.60
CA THR A 114 -12.97 17.64 0.61
C THR A 114 -13.62 17.72 1.99
N GLY A 115 -12.83 17.83 3.05
CA GLY A 115 -13.31 17.91 4.43
C GLY A 115 -14.05 16.65 4.91
N ILE A 116 -13.87 15.51 4.22
CA ILE A 116 -14.53 14.24 4.53
C ILE A 116 -13.51 13.12 4.65
N THR A 117 -13.86 12.08 5.38
CA THR A 117 -13.08 10.86 5.57
C THR A 117 -13.04 9.99 4.31
N ILE A 118 -12.12 9.01 4.27
CA ILE A 118 -12.04 8.04 3.17
C ILE A 118 -13.34 7.21 3.06
N PRO A 119 -13.95 6.69 4.14
CA PRO A 119 -15.21 5.96 4.06
C PRO A 119 -16.35 6.82 3.51
N GLU A 120 -16.49 8.08 3.96
CA GLU A 120 -17.51 9.00 3.43
C GLU A 120 -17.28 9.32 1.95
N TYR A 121 -16.02 9.50 1.54
CA TYR A 121 -15.66 9.69 0.14
C TYR A 121 -16.05 8.47 -0.71
N ARG A 122 -15.83 7.25 -0.19
CA ARG A 122 -16.22 5.99 -0.85
C ARG A 122 -17.73 5.84 -0.96
N ALA A 123 -18.46 6.11 0.12
CA ALA A 123 -19.91 6.08 0.15
C ALA A 123 -20.52 7.07 -0.87
N LYS A 124 -20.00 8.30 -0.93
CA LYS A 124 -20.45 9.31 -1.92
C LYS A 124 -20.20 8.92 -3.38
N ARG A 125 -19.29 7.97 -3.63
CA ARG A 125 -18.93 7.47 -4.97
C ARG A 125 -19.55 6.10 -5.28
N GLY A 126 -20.32 5.52 -4.37
CA GLY A 126 -20.95 4.21 -4.55
C GLY A 126 -19.97 3.02 -4.44
N TYR A 127 -18.79 3.20 -3.84
CA TYR A 127 -17.88 2.09 -3.58
C TYR A 127 -18.32 1.33 -2.33
N THR A 128 -18.49 0.01 -2.44
CA THR A 128 -18.83 -0.87 -1.30
C THR A 128 -17.66 -0.96 -0.30
N ILE A 129 -18.00 -1.05 0.99
CA ILE A 129 -17.05 -1.07 2.12
C ILE A 129 -16.58 -2.50 2.39
#